data_AF-A0A5C8QP88-F1
#
_entry.id   AF-A0A5C8QP88-F1
#
_cell.length_a   1.000
_cell.length_b   1.000
_cell.length_c   1.000
_cell.angle_alpha   90.00
_cell.angle_beta   90.00
_cell.angle_gamma   90.00
#
_symmetry.space_group_name_H-M   'P 1'
#
loop_
_entity.id
_entity.type
_entity.pdbx_description
1 polymer ?
#
loop_
_entity_poly.entity_id
_entity_poly.type
_entity_poly.pdbx_seq_one_letter_code
_entity_poly.pdbx_strand_id
1 'polypeptide(L)'
;MRTWTRAVPAALGALALALALAGCNDIDSGKSGKGSGSGSGSGSSDDKTTYRLGEASPPQESTMQATKDSTFTVAPTKVLTGTEADMAKSGLDLAELPGPKVPVYVWTTLTHKSGKPMPVGDMDGGLVVRTDQDDRTKALLVLMGSATWPDCPAPDTDKELSEGQSAEICTTFLITRGEKAAAVELTQGFYNEPLEWPVKG
;
A
#
# COMPACT_ATOMS: atom_id res chain seq x y z
N MET A 1 -38.30 -30.67 -30.99
CA MET A 1 -39.06 -30.21 -32.17
C MET A 1 -39.51 -28.77 -31.94
N ARG A 2 -39.29 -27.91 -32.94
CA ARG A 2 -39.86 -26.55 -33.20
C ARG A 2 -39.36 -25.41 -32.28
N THR A 3 -38.41 -24.53 -32.67
CA THR A 3 -38.44 -23.39 -33.65
C THR A 3 -39.54 -22.37 -33.34
N TRP A 4 -39.32 -21.04 -33.28
CA TRP A 4 -38.84 -20.20 -34.41
C TRP A 4 -38.63 -18.70 -34.02
N THR A 5 -37.58 -18.05 -34.58
CA THR A 5 -37.44 -16.66 -35.16
C THR A 5 -38.03 -15.39 -34.47
N ARG A 6 -37.40 -14.20 -34.57
CA ARG A 6 -37.12 -13.40 -35.80
C ARG A 6 -36.19 -12.18 -35.51
N ALA A 7 -35.73 -11.53 -36.58
CA ALA A 7 -34.57 -10.63 -36.72
C ALA A 7 -34.90 -9.12 -36.95
N VAL A 8 -33.94 -8.21 -36.63
CA VAL A 8 -33.38 -7.01 -37.38
C VAL A 8 -34.36 -5.83 -37.72
N PRO A 9 -34.02 -4.49 -37.80
CA PRO A 9 -32.86 -3.78 -38.41
C PRO A 9 -32.31 -2.46 -37.77
N ALA A 10 -31.36 -1.85 -38.50
CA ALA A 10 -30.46 -0.71 -38.26
C ALA A 10 -30.99 0.73 -38.55
N ALA A 11 -30.23 1.76 -38.12
CA ALA A 11 -30.11 3.13 -38.70
C ALA A 11 -28.85 3.81 -38.08
N LEU A 12 -27.79 4.22 -38.80
CA LEU A 12 -27.55 5.33 -39.76
C LEU A 12 -27.27 6.73 -39.14
N GLY A 13 -26.04 7.23 -39.38
CA GLY A 13 -25.66 8.65 -39.60
C GLY A 13 -25.35 9.51 -38.36
N ALA A 14 -24.44 10.50 -38.36
CA ALA A 14 -23.54 11.07 -39.38
C ALA A 14 -22.61 12.15 -38.73
N LEU A 15 -21.47 12.48 -39.39
CA LEU A 15 -20.75 13.79 -39.49
C LEU A 15 -20.24 14.48 -38.19
N ALA A 16 -19.14 15.25 -38.11
CA ALA A 16 -17.99 15.64 -38.93
C ALA A 16 -17.10 16.59 -38.05
N LEU A 17 -16.09 17.21 -38.66
CA LEU A 17 -15.20 18.32 -38.22
C LEU A 17 -13.84 17.92 -37.63
N ALA A 18 -12.71 18.52 -37.97
CA ALA A 18 -12.25 19.31 -39.12
C ALA A 18 -10.74 19.52 -38.84
N LEU A 19 -9.88 19.19 -39.81
CA LEU A 19 -8.46 19.54 -39.76
C LEU A 19 -8.31 21.02 -40.14
N ALA A 20 -7.62 21.79 -39.31
CA ALA A 20 -7.13 23.12 -39.68
C ALA A 20 -5.63 23.20 -39.37
N LEU A 21 -4.83 23.15 -40.44
CA LEU A 21 -3.43 23.56 -40.50
C LEU A 21 -3.39 25.05 -40.84
N ALA A 22 -2.85 25.87 -39.94
CA ALA A 22 -2.29 27.20 -40.22
C ALA A 22 -1.48 27.62 -38.97
N GLY A 23 -0.24 28.08 -39.03
CA GLY A 23 0.58 28.37 -40.18
C GLY A 23 2.04 28.58 -39.77
N CYS A 24 2.92 28.51 -40.77
CA CYS A 24 4.26 29.08 -40.71
C CYS A 24 4.17 30.60 -40.89
N ASN A 25 4.98 31.36 -40.14
CA ASN A 25 5.51 32.60 -40.67
C ASN A 25 6.98 32.78 -40.26
N ASP A 26 7.70 33.35 -41.21
CA ASP A 26 9.15 33.39 -41.40
C ASP A 26 9.93 34.41 -40.55
N ILE A 27 11.21 34.07 -40.35
CA ILE A 27 12.44 34.89 -40.48
C ILE A 27 12.75 36.05 -39.50
N ASP A 28 13.94 35.87 -38.90
CA ASP A 28 15.00 36.80 -38.47
C ASP A 28 15.12 37.33 -37.03
N SER A 29 16.40 37.39 -36.64
CA SER A 29 17.05 38.28 -35.67
C SER A 29 17.02 37.93 -34.17
N GLY A 30 18.08 37.25 -33.72
CA GLY A 30 18.98 37.82 -32.70
C GLY A 30 18.66 37.63 -31.20
N LYS A 31 19.55 36.87 -30.56
CA LYS A 31 20.25 37.22 -29.30
C LYS A 31 19.54 37.03 -27.94
N SER A 32 19.99 35.96 -27.28
CA SER A 32 20.32 35.79 -25.83
C SER A 32 19.30 36.11 -24.73
N GLY A 33 19.05 35.10 -23.89
CA GLY A 33 19.16 35.26 -22.44
C GLY A 33 17.91 35.00 -21.59
N LYS A 34 18.08 34.05 -20.65
CA LYS A 34 17.38 33.88 -19.35
C LYS A 34 15.88 33.51 -19.35
N GLY A 35 15.65 32.22 -19.09
CA GLY A 35 15.01 31.73 -17.85
C GLY A 35 13.59 32.21 -17.55
N SER A 36 12.65 31.28 -17.59
CA SER A 36 11.81 30.90 -16.43
C SER A 36 11.02 29.66 -16.81
N GLY A 37 11.31 28.57 -16.11
CA GLY A 37 10.51 27.36 -16.17
C GLY A 37 9.12 27.65 -15.63
N SER A 38 8.12 27.33 -16.43
CA SER A 38 6.77 27.08 -15.96
C SER A 38 6.28 25.83 -16.67
N GLY A 39 6.89 24.70 -16.30
CA GLY A 39 6.28 23.41 -16.51
C GLY A 39 5.19 23.26 -15.47
N SER A 40 3.97 23.69 -15.80
CA SER A 40 2.76 23.22 -15.14
C SER A 40 2.63 21.72 -15.41
N GLY A 41 3.39 20.92 -14.65
CA GLY A 41 3.12 19.51 -14.48
C GLY A 41 1.92 19.39 -13.56
N SER A 42 0.73 19.39 -14.14
CA SER A 42 -0.43 18.77 -13.51
C SER A 42 -0.14 17.27 -13.48
N GLY A 43 0.55 16.83 -12.43
CA GLY A 43 0.91 15.42 -12.25
C GLY A 43 -0.35 14.59 -12.06
N SER A 44 -0.64 13.74 -13.05
CA SER A 44 -1.47 12.56 -12.85
C SER A 44 -0.98 11.82 -11.62
N SER A 45 -1.88 11.49 -10.70
CA SER A 45 -1.61 10.57 -9.61
C SER A 45 -1.07 9.26 -10.19
N ASP A 46 0.20 8.98 -9.89
CA ASP A 46 1.00 7.92 -10.48
C ASP A 46 0.42 6.52 -10.21
N ASP A 47 0.29 5.71 -11.27
CA ASP A 47 -0.03 4.27 -11.27
C ASP A 47 1.07 3.38 -10.65
N LYS A 48 1.87 3.93 -9.73
CA LYS A 48 2.97 3.22 -9.09
C LYS A 48 2.42 2.34 -7.97
N THR A 49 2.72 1.05 -7.98
CA THR A 49 2.38 0.13 -6.89
C THR A 49 3.58 -0.23 -6.01
N THR A 50 4.81 0.10 -6.44
CA THR A 50 6.05 -0.27 -5.72
C THR A 50 6.77 0.95 -5.16
N TYR A 51 7.20 0.89 -3.90
CA TYR A 51 7.83 1.98 -3.15
C TYR A 51 9.10 1.51 -2.44
N ARG A 52 9.97 2.44 -2.07
CA ARG A 52 11.16 2.13 -1.26
C ARG A 52 10.78 2.13 0.22
N LEU A 53 11.41 1.29 1.05
CA LEU A 53 11.29 1.43 2.51
C LEU A 53 11.56 2.89 2.94
N GLY A 54 10.68 3.44 3.76
CA GLY A 54 10.65 4.85 4.19
C GLY A 54 9.89 5.80 3.26
N GLU A 55 9.52 5.37 2.05
CA GLU A 55 8.65 6.13 1.15
C GLU A 55 7.18 5.90 1.56
N ALA A 56 6.42 6.98 1.72
CA ALA A 56 5.01 6.91 2.05
C ALA A 56 4.16 6.46 0.85
N SER A 57 3.12 5.68 1.13
CA SER A 57 2.07 5.37 0.17
C SER A 57 1.37 6.67 -0.32
N PRO A 58 0.67 6.62 -1.46
CA PRO A 58 -0.40 7.57 -1.74
C PRO A 58 -1.45 7.51 -0.62
N PRO A 59 -2.28 8.56 -0.46
CA PRO A 59 -3.40 8.53 0.47
C PRO A 59 -4.28 7.30 0.24
N GLN A 60 -4.56 6.59 1.31
CA GLN A 60 -5.41 5.41 1.36
C GLN A 60 -6.71 5.79 2.04
N GLU A 61 -7.83 5.31 1.51
CA GLU A 61 -9.14 5.46 2.14
C GLU A 61 -9.36 4.41 3.22
N SER A 62 -10.00 4.79 4.32
CA SER A 62 -10.41 3.82 5.34
C SER A 62 -11.44 2.84 4.79
N THR A 63 -11.22 1.55 5.06
CA THR A 63 -12.18 0.47 4.73
C THR A 63 -13.21 0.24 5.83
N MET A 64 -13.07 0.92 6.98
CA MET A 64 -13.95 0.77 8.13
C MET A 64 -15.08 1.79 8.10
N GLN A 65 -16.29 1.36 8.48
CA GLN A 65 -17.47 2.23 8.49
C GLN A 65 -17.37 3.35 9.55
N ALA A 66 -16.69 3.12 10.67
CA ALA A 66 -16.54 4.08 11.76
C ALA A 66 -15.74 5.33 11.33
N THR A 67 -14.73 5.11 10.51
CA THR A 67 -13.77 6.09 10.00
C THR A 67 -13.92 6.32 8.50
N LYS A 68 -15.11 6.05 7.95
CA LYS A 68 -15.43 6.27 6.54
C LYS A 68 -15.05 7.70 6.10
N ASP A 69 -14.56 7.82 4.87
CA ASP A 69 -14.10 9.07 4.24
C ASP A 69 -12.83 9.67 4.88
N SER A 70 -12.18 8.91 5.79
CA SER A 70 -10.90 9.29 6.38
C SER A 70 -9.74 8.69 5.59
N THR A 71 -8.66 9.46 5.47
CA THR A 71 -7.51 9.07 4.65
C THR A 71 -6.22 9.01 5.46
N PHE A 72 -5.32 8.13 5.06
CA PHE A 72 -4.04 7.92 5.74
C PHE A 72 -2.94 7.53 4.78
N THR A 73 -1.69 7.59 5.22
CA THR A 73 -0.54 7.03 4.49
C THR A 73 0.24 6.08 5.37
N VAL A 74 0.85 5.09 4.74
CA VAL A 74 1.67 4.06 5.37
C VAL A 74 3.08 4.14 4.80
N ALA A 75 4.09 4.08 5.66
CA ALA A 75 5.49 4.04 5.25
C ALA A 75 6.24 3.00 6.10
N PRO A 76 6.38 1.75 5.65
CA PRO A 76 7.28 0.78 6.28
C PRO A 76 8.71 1.29 6.18
N THR A 77 9.39 1.51 7.31
CA THR A 77 10.70 2.16 7.38
C THR A 77 11.85 1.16 7.53
N LYS A 78 11.58 0.02 8.18
CA LYS A 78 12.57 -1.02 8.45
C LYS A 78 11.91 -2.39 8.54
N VAL A 79 12.61 -3.39 8.03
CA VAL A 79 12.25 -4.81 8.19
C VAL A 79 13.43 -5.56 8.77
N LEU A 80 13.19 -6.38 9.79
CA LEU A 80 14.20 -7.25 10.39
C LEU A 80 13.62 -8.63 10.60
N THR A 81 14.25 -9.65 10.03
CA THR A 81 13.95 -11.05 10.36
C THR A 81 14.68 -11.41 11.65
N GLY A 82 13.92 -11.87 12.64
CA GLY A 82 14.46 -12.40 13.88
C GLY A 82 14.92 -13.85 13.74
N THR A 83 15.04 -14.52 14.87
CA THR A 83 15.63 -15.85 14.99
C THR A 83 14.66 -16.84 15.65
N GLU A 84 15.03 -18.11 15.61
CA GLU A 84 14.32 -19.16 16.37
C GLU A 84 14.38 -18.91 17.88
N ALA A 85 15.47 -18.30 18.38
CA ALA A 85 15.60 -17.97 19.78
C ALA A 85 14.59 -16.89 20.21
N ASP A 86 14.20 -16.01 19.30
CA ASP A 86 13.16 -15.01 19.55
C ASP A 86 11.79 -15.68 19.67
N MET A 87 11.50 -16.67 18.80
CA MET A 87 10.28 -17.48 18.93
C MET A 87 10.19 -18.15 20.30
N ALA A 88 11.29 -18.73 20.80
CA ALA A 88 11.31 -19.40 22.10
C ALA A 88 11.04 -18.44 23.28
N LYS A 89 11.34 -17.15 23.12
CA LYS A 89 11.10 -16.10 24.13
C LYS A 89 9.76 -15.38 23.96
N SER A 90 9.04 -15.65 22.87
CA SER A 90 7.82 -14.94 22.52
C SER A 90 6.66 -15.16 23.49
N GLY A 91 6.64 -16.29 24.19
CA GLY A 91 5.51 -16.73 25.01
C GLY A 91 4.36 -17.35 24.21
N LEU A 92 4.52 -17.54 22.89
CA LEU A 92 3.57 -18.29 22.07
C LEU A 92 3.64 -19.79 22.36
N ASP A 93 2.49 -20.47 22.26
CA ASP A 93 2.47 -21.93 22.14
C ASP A 93 2.93 -22.33 20.74
N LEU A 94 4.20 -22.72 20.63
CA LEU A 94 4.79 -23.11 19.35
C LEU A 94 4.18 -24.38 18.76
N ALA A 95 3.48 -25.19 19.56
CA ALA A 95 2.79 -26.38 19.07
C ALA A 95 1.51 -26.06 18.29
N GLU A 96 0.91 -24.88 18.52
CA GLU A 96 -0.27 -24.41 17.78
C GLU A 96 0.10 -23.73 16.45
N LEU A 97 1.39 -23.44 16.22
CA LEU A 97 1.86 -22.83 14.99
C LEU A 97 2.02 -23.85 13.86
N PRO A 98 1.65 -23.51 12.61
CA PRO A 98 1.80 -24.40 11.47
C PRO A 98 3.27 -24.52 11.04
N GLY A 99 3.97 -25.46 11.64
CA GLY A 99 5.38 -25.72 11.36
C GLY A 99 6.33 -24.70 12.01
N PRO A 100 7.64 -24.85 11.79
CA PRO A 100 8.64 -23.98 12.39
C PRO A 100 8.52 -22.55 11.82
N LYS A 101 8.38 -21.56 12.70
CA LYS A 101 8.28 -20.14 12.34
C LYS A 101 9.50 -19.34 12.81
N VAL A 102 9.68 -18.16 12.22
CA VAL A 102 10.55 -17.09 12.72
C VAL A 102 9.82 -15.74 12.59
N PRO A 103 10.08 -14.77 13.48
CA PRO A 103 9.41 -13.49 13.43
C PRO A 103 10.04 -12.58 12.37
N VAL A 104 9.21 -11.74 11.77
CA VAL A 104 9.63 -10.58 10.96
C VAL A 104 9.06 -9.33 11.63
N TYR A 105 9.95 -8.45 12.04
CA TYR A 105 9.61 -7.17 12.67
C TYR A 105 9.58 -6.09 11.60
N VAL A 106 8.45 -5.37 11.50
CA VAL A 106 8.26 -4.28 10.55
C VAL A 106 7.98 -3.00 11.32
N TRP A 107 8.87 -2.02 11.18
CA TRP A 107 8.63 -0.67 11.69
C TRP A 107 7.92 0.13 10.62
N THR A 108 6.88 0.85 11.01
CA THR A 108 6.01 1.58 10.10
C THR A 108 5.67 2.95 10.67
N THR A 109 5.75 3.97 9.84
CA THR A 109 5.14 5.27 10.12
C THR A 109 3.76 5.33 9.50
N LEU A 110 2.75 5.55 10.34
CA LEU A 110 1.37 5.81 9.95
C LEU A 110 1.11 7.29 10.08
N THR A 111 0.38 7.89 9.13
CA THR A 111 0.01 9.31 9.20
C THR A 111 -1.43 9.50 8.79
N HIS A 112 -2.23 10.11 9.67
CA HIS A 112 -3.60 10.51 9.35
C HIS A 112 -3.59 11.77 8.49
N LYS A 113 -4.27 11.74 7.35
CA LYS A 113 -4.24 12.81 6.35
C LYS A 113 -5.49 13.67 6.37
N SER A 114 -6.66 13.09 6.61
CA SER A 114 -7.92 13.84 6.69
C SER A 114 -9.06 12.98 7.24
N GLY A 115 -10.11 13.62 7.75
CA GLY A 115 -11.35 12.94 8.12
C GLY A 115 -11.50 12.77 9.63
N LYS A 116 -12.23 11.73 10.05
CA LYS A 116 -12.44 11.43 11.47
C LYS A 116 -11.15 10.90 12.09
N PRO A 117 -10.92 11.10 13.40
CA PRO A 117 -9.84 10.41 14.10
C PRO A 117 -9.87 8.91 13.79
N MET A 118 -8.70 8.35 13.48
CA MET A 118 -8.56 6.95 13.10
C MET A 118 -7.71 6.20 14.12
N PRO A 119 -8.13 5.01 14.59
CA PRO A 119 -7.27 4.17 15.42
C PRO A 119 -6.11 3.63 14.59
N VAL A 120 -4.95 3.47 15.23
CA VAL A 120 -3.73 2.91 14.61
C VAL A 120 -4.01 1.55 13.96
N GLY A 121 -4.82 0.70 14.60
CA GLY A 121 -5.17 -0.63 14.09
C GLY A 121 -5.92 -0.64 12.76
N ASP A 122 -6.69 0.42 12.48
CA ASP A 122 -7.41 0.54 11.20
C ASP A 122 -6.47 0.93 10.05
N MET A 123 -5.34 1.56 10.37
CA MET A 123 -4.35 2.00 9.38
C MET A 123 -3.34 0.90 9.02
N ASP A 124 -3.00 0.00 9.96
CA ASP A 124 -2.01 -1.07 9.73
C ASP A 124 -2.64 -2.46 9.54
N GLY A 125 -3.95 -2.62 9.77
CA GLY A 125 -4.64 -3.91 9.65
C GLY A 125 -4.60 -4.55 8.25
N GLY A 126 -4.28 -3.77 7.22
CA GLY A 126 -4.08 -4.25 5.85
C GLY A 126 -2.65 -4.70 5.52
N LEU A 127 -1.69 -4.54 6.44
CA LEU A 127 -0.29 -4.89 6.22
C LEU A 127 -0.08 -6.41 6.20
N VAL A 128 0.74 -6.85 5.25
CA VAL A 128 1.22 -8.23 5.15
C VAL A 128 2.71 -8.26 4.83
N VAL A 129 3.38 -9.34 5.20
CA VAL A 129 4.73 -9.64 4.72
C VAL A 129 4.62 -10.73 3.66
N ARG A 130 5.13 -10.42 2.46
CA ARG A 130 5.33 -11.38 1.37
C ARG A 130 6.73 -11.98 1.44
N THR A 131 6.84 -13.29 1.30
CA THR A 131 8.12 -14.00 1.33
C THR A 131 8.71 -14.19 -0.07
N ASP A 132 9.95 -14.66 -0.14
CA ASP A 132 10.61 -15.06 -1.37
C ASP A 132 10.00 -16.31 -2.03
N GLN A 133 9.05 -16.96 -1.36
CA GLN A 133 8.24 -18.07 -1.89
C GLN A 133 6.81 -17.63 -2.27
N ASP A 134 6.53 -16.33 -2.26
CA ASP A 134 5.21 -15.70 -2.51
C ASP A 134 4.14 -15.98 -1.43
N ASP A 135 4.52 -16.58 -0.31
CA ASP A 135 3.63 -16.71 0.85
C ASP A 135 3.36 -15.35 1.48
N ARG A 136 2.11 -15.11 1.91
CA ARG A 136 1.68 -13.85 2.54
C ARG A 136 1.24 -14.09 3.97
N THR A 137 1.84 -13.35 4.88
CA THR A 137 1.63 -13.51 6.32
C THR A 137 1.03 -12.24 6.90
N LYS A 138 0.01 -12.39 7.77
CA LYS A 138 -0.63 -11.28 8.47
C LYS A 138 0.04 -11.05 9.83
N ALA A 139 -0.19 -9.86 10.39
CA ALA A 139 0.31 -9.51 11.70
C ALA A 139 -0.17 -10.50 12.77
N LEU A 140 0.71 -10.82 13.73
CA LEU A 140 0.44 -11.79 14.79
C LEU A 140 -0.71 -11.35 15.72
N LEU A 141 -0.88 -10.04 15.92
CA LEU A 141 -2.02 -9.47 16.66
C LEU A 141 -3.36 -9.95 16.10
N VAL A 142 -3.45 -10.13 14.78
CA VAL A 142 -4.67 -10.60 14.10
C VAL A 142 -4.91 -12.09 14.33
N LEU A 143 -3.87 -12.87 14.67
CA LEU A 143 -3.92 -14.33 14.66
C LEU A 143 -3.96 -14.97 16.06
N MET A 144 -3.12 -14.53 17.01
CA MET A 144 -2.81 -15.35 18.20
C MET A 144 -2.42 -14.48 19.42
N GLY A 145 -3.06 -13.33 19.64
CA GLY A 145 -2.67 -12.28 20.60
C GLY A 145 -2.03 -12.76 21.92
N SER A 146 -0.99 -12.03 22.37
CA SER A 146 -0.18 -12.16 23.61
C SER A 146 1.31 -12.51 23.45
N ALA A 147 1.88 -12.46 22.24
CA ALA A 147 3.32 -12.60 22.09
C ALA A 147 4.08 -11.35 22.55
N THR A 148 5.24 -11.58 23.16
CA THR A 148 6.15 -10.54 23.64
C THR A 148 7.41 -10.50 22.79
N TRP A 149 7.75 -9.32 22.28
CA TRP A 149 8.91 -9.10 21.43
C TRP A 149 9.67 -7.88 21.97
N PRO A 150 10.79 -8.08 22.70
CA PRO A 150 11.45 -6.99 23.44
C PRO A 150 11.81 -5.78 22.57
N ASP A 151 12.25 -6.02 21.35
CA ASP A 151 12.69 -4.98 20.40
C ASP A 151 11.58 -4.50 19.45
N CYS A 152 10.36 -5.03 19.59
CA CYS A 152 9.19 -4.70 18.77
C CYS A 152 7.91 -4.80 19.62
N PRO A 153 7.71 -3.88 20.57
CA PRO A 153 6.50 -3.89 21.39
C PRO A 153 5.27 -3.74 20.49
N ALA A 154 4.21 -4.49 20.81
CA ALA A 154 2.96 -4.40 20.07
C ALA A 154 2.43 -2.95 20.09
N PRO A 155 1.93 -2.44 18.96
CA PRO A 155 1.34 -1.10 18.91
C PRO A 155 0.11 -1.01 19.81
N ASP A 156 -0.12 0.19 20.35
CA ASP A 156 -1.42 0.57 20.89
C ASP A 156 -2.38 0.78 19.71
N THR A 157 -3.11 -0.28 19.36
CA THR A 157 -4.01 -0.28 18.19
C THR A 157 -5.20 0.66 18.36
N ASP A 158 -5.60 0.92 19.60
CA ASP A 158 -6.75 1.76 19.95
C ASP A 158 -6.39 3.25 20.00
N LYS A 159 -5.10 3.58 19.96
CA LYS A 159 -4.63 4.96 19.88
C LYS A 159 -5.19 5.63 18.64
N GLU A 160 -5.98 6.68 18.85
CA GLU A 160 -6.51 7.50 17.77
C GLU A 160 -5.50 8.55 17.28
N LEU A 161 -5.41 8.71 15.96
CA LEU A 161 -4.68 9.77 15.30
C LEU A 161 -5.67 10.77 14.67
N SER A 162 -5.54 12.03 15.06
CA SER A 162 -6.22 13.16 14.43
C SER A 162 -5.46 13.65 13.19
N GLU A 163 -6.09 14.49 12.37
CA GLU A 163 -5.51 14.98 11.11
C GLU A 163 -4.11 15.57 11.30
N GLY A 164 -3.17 15.16 10.44
CA GLY A 164 -1.77 15.58 10.49
C GLY A 164 -0.93 14.87 11.55
N GLN A 165 -1.53 14.06 12.42
CA GLN A 165 -0.78 13.27 13.40
C GLN A 165 -0.21 11.99 12.78
N SER A 166 0.93 11.58 13.33
CA SER A 166 1.62 10.36 12.94
C SER A 166 1.91 9.47 14.16
N ALA A 167 2.04 8.18 13.92
CA ALA A 167 2.56 7.22 14.87
C ALA A 167 3.65 6.37 14.22
N GLU A 168 4.70 6.08 14.97
CA GLU A 168 5.65 5.03 14.63
C GLU A 168 5.27 3.79 15.42
N ILE A 169 5.13 2.68 14.71
CA ILE A 169 4.74 1.39 15.28
C ILE A 169 5.74 0.31 14.88
N CYS A 170 5.74 -0.79 15.65
CA CYS A 170 6.42 -2.01 15.26
C CYS A 170 5.44 -3.17 15.27
N THR A 171 5.24 -3.80 14.12
CA THR A 171 4.31 -4.93 13.96
C THR A 171 5.10 -6.20 13.65
N THR A 172 4.75 -7.29 14.33
CA THR A 172 5.41 -8.59 14.14
C THR A 172 4.57 -9.52 13.27
N PHE A 173 5.22 -10.15 12.31
CA PHE A 173 4.69 -11.16 11.39
C PHE A 173 5.44 -12.47 11.61
N LEU A 174 4.88 -13.61 11.18
CA LEU A 174 5.54 -14.92 11.28
C LEU A 174 5.67 -15.55 9.90
N ILE A 175 6.91 -15.81 9.48
CA ILE A 175 7.22 -16.54 8.24
C ILE A 175 7.70 -17.95 8.57
N THR A 176 7.66 -18.87 7.60
CA THR A 176 8.21 -20.22 7.79
C THR A 176 9.72 -20.16 7.87
N ARG A 177 10.31 -20.97 8.74
CA ARG A 177 11.75 -21.07 8.88
C ARG A 177 12.40 -21.40 7.53
N GLY A 178 13.38 -20.59 7.14
CA GLY A 178 14.11 -20.73 5.88
C GLY A 178 13.62 -19.80 4.76
N GLU A 179 12.42 -19.24 4.88
CA GLU A 179 11.94 -18.16 4.02
C GLU A 179 12.61 -16.83 4.38
N LYS A 180 12.54 -15.88 3.45
CA LYS A 180 12.97 -14.50 3.65
C LYS A 180 11.81 -13.56 3.37
N ALA A 181 11.70 -12.49 4.16
CA ALA A 181 10.81 -11.39 3.83
C ALA A 181 11.30 -10.73 2.52
N ALA A 182 10.48 -10.80 1.48
CA ALA A 182 10.77 -10.21 0.18
C ALA A 182 10.17 -8.80 0.06
N ALA A 183 8.99 -8.57 0.65
CA ALA A 183 8.34 -7.27 0.67
C ALA A 183 7.37 -7.11 1.85
N VAL A 184 7.13 -5.86 2.22
CA VAL A 184 5.92 -5.49 2.98
C VAL A 184 4.88 -5.05 1.96
N GLU A 185 3.64 -5.51 2.09
CA GLU A 185 2.54 -5.08 1.23
C GLU A 185 1.40 -4.47 2.06
N LEU A 186 0.69 -3.52 1.46
CA LEU A 186 -0.59 -3.01 1.97
C LEU A 186 -1.71 -3.47 1.05
N THR A 187 -2.63 -4.27 1.59
CA THR A 187 -3.80 -4.73 0.84
C THR A 187 -4.81 -3.59 0.66
N GLN A 188 -5.32 -3.43 -0.57
CA GLN A 188 -6.25 -2.36 -0.95
C GLN A 188 -7.67 -2.89 -1.25
N GLY A 189 -8.07 -3.97 -0.57
CA GLY A 189 -9.29 -4.73 -0.87
C GLY A 189 -9.06 -5.83 -1.92
N PHE A 190 -10.13 -6.53 -2.30
CA PHE A 190 -10.05 -7.75 -3.12
C PHE A 190 -9.69 -7.53 -4.60
N TYR A 191 -9.95 -6.34 -5.14
CA TYR A 191 -9.87 -6.08 -6.58
C TYR A 191 -8.66 -5.22 -6.98
N ASN A 192 -7.97 -4.65 -6.02
CA ASN A 192 -6.85 -3.75 -6.27
C ASN A 192 -5.53 -4.49 -6.00
N GLU A 193 -4.53 -4.20 -6.81
CA GLU A 193 -3.17 -4.68 -6.54
C GLU A 193 -2.67 -4.11 -5.21
N PRO A 194 -1.97 -4.90 -4.39
CA PRO A 194 -1.34 -4.39 -3.18
C PRO A 194 -0.31 -3.31 -3.50
N LEU A 195 -0.16 -2.34 -2.61
CA LEU A 195 1.05 -1.50 -2.62
C LEU A 195 2.19 -2.31 -2.01
N GLU A 196 3.39 -2.17 -2.54
CA GLU A 196 4.54 -3.00 -2.18
C GLU A 196 5.76 -2.16 -1.81
N TRP A 197 6.45 -2.56 -0.74
CA TRP A 197 7.75 -2.05 -0.33
C TRP A 197 8.76 -3.20 -0.30
N PRO A 198 9.55 -3.41 -1.38
CA PRO A 198 10.53 -4.48 -1.44
C PRO A 198 11.60 -4.34 -0.36
N VAL A 199 11.87 -5.44 0.33
CA VAL A 199 12.96 -5.57 1.29
C VAL A 199 14.23 -5.90 0.51
N LYS A 200 15.24 -5.04 0.62
CA LYS A 200 16.55 -5.35 0.06
C LYS A 200 17.21 -6.41 0.92
N GLY A 201 17.48 -7.57 0.31
CA GLY A 201 18.25 -8.66 0.92
C GLY A 201 19.74 -8.38 1.00
#